data_AF-A0A9C6TGE3-F1
#
_entry.id   AF-A0A9C6TGE3-F1
#
_cell.length_a   1.000
_cell.length_b   1.000
_cell.length_c   1.000
_cell.angle_alpha   90.00
_cell.angle_beta   90.00
_cell.angle_gamma   90.00
#
_symmetry.space_group_name_H-M   'P 1'
#
loop_
_entity.id
_entity.type
_entity.pdbx_description
1 polymer ?
#
loop_
_entity_poly.entity_id
_entity_poly.type
_entity_poly.pdbx_seq_one_letter_code
_entity_poly.pdbx_strand_id
1 'polypeptide(L)'
;MMTPTRSRLLSSLQRAAGRSPKTQDEDKSYRKPNVNEEYLKAFRTKSYVEICKKFQGQLRKIRSTTGLSSSSSSSSSTSSPLPFFMHLTEYLLEPRQEVIANMVERSEVHHLVLEYFKASLEASQCCDTILQGIHETRIAYAKVTRIIKLSKSVLDGIDEDDQPRKAICGDLASFALQKNPLSIISPMMFREIHDKYMVLLHRLKSKRGKVRRMLTIKRVCKKVGGIAIIASYSALVVALIVFAFHSIVGFVAAPGIIGGSFGLMRKRFNFTRTPSSNDNKRLCEQLDIAARGVYILINDLDTMSRMVNRLHNEVEHRREVADICLKSGNGKFEILKQVVREFHDYESNFLDQLEELEEHTYLCFLTINRSRRLVMQEIVMEEQEQISVSSHTSLKQESLTSGLALHPFN
;
A
#
# COMPACT_ATOMS: atom_id res chain seq x y z
N MET A 1 -10.65 24.75 15.78
CA MET A 1 -11.24 24.82 14.43
C MET A 1 -10.10 25.25 13.51
N MET A 2 -9.49 24.33 12.77
CA MET A 2 -8.42 24.63 11.82
C MET A 2 -8.88 24.13 10.46
N THR A 3 -9.27 25.06 9.61
CA THR A 3 -9.37 24.85 8.17
C THR A 3 -7.95 24.65 7.63
N PRO A 4 -7.67 23.65 6.79
CA PRO A 4 -6.34 23.53 6.18
C PRO A 4 -6.14 24.72 5.24
N THR A 5 -5.16 25.56 5.58
CA THR A 5 -4.90 26.83 4.89
C THR A 5 -4.21 26.52 3.55
N ARG A 6 -5.03 26.50 2.51
CA ARG A 6 -4.75 25.99 1.16
C ARG A 6 -3.81 26.85 0.29
N SER A 7 -2.99 27.74 0.84
CA SER A 7 -2.40 28.85 0.07
C SER A 7 -0.88 28.85 -0.13
N ARG A 8 -0.10 27.88 0.39
CA ARG A 8 1.38 27.99 0.33
C ARG A 8 2.15 26.89 -0.40
N LEU A 9 1.47 25.87 -0.95
CA LEU A 9 2.09 24.85 -1.82
C LEU A 9 2.63 25.39 -3.17
N LEU A 10 2.52 26.71 -3.41
CA LEU A 10 2.93 27.36 -4.67
C LEU A 10 4.38 27.82 -4.71
N SER A 11 5.09 27.95 -3.58
CA SER A 11 6.40 28.62 -3.56
C SER A 11 7.63 27.70 -3.56
N SER A 12 7.51 26.44 -3.14
CA SER A 12 8.68 25.55 -2.95
C SER A 12 9.11 24.77 -4.20
N LEU A 13 8.28 24.70 -5.25
CA LEU A 13 8.57 23.88 -6.45
C LEU A 13 8.95 24.66 -7.72
N GLN A 14 9.08 26.00 -7.66
CA GLN A 14 9.38 26.82 -8.85
C GLN A 14 10.86 27.20 -9.07
N ARG A 15 11.79 26.72 -8.24
CA ARG A 15 13.23 27.03 -8.42
C ARG A 15 14.01 25.85 -9.03
N ALA A 16 13.70 25.50 -10.28
CA ALA A 16 14.65 24.85 -11.21
C ALA A 16 14.00 24.60 -12.58
N ALA A 17 13.74 25.65 -13.36
CA ALA A 17 13.59 25.50 -14.81
C ALA A 17 13.97 26.81 -15.49
N GLY A 18 15.18 26.85 -16.05
CA GLY A 18 15.66 27.96 -16.88
C GLY A 18 14.73 28.18 -18.08
N ARG A 19 14.45 29.45 -18.36
CA ARG A 19 13.53 29.93 -19.39
C ARG A 19 14.31 30.23 -20.67
N SER A 20 13.81 29.78 -21.82
CA SER A 20 14.07 30.40 -23.13
C SER A 20 12.79 30.34 -23.99
N PRO A 21 12.40 31.41 -24.71
CA PRO A 21 11.10 31.51 -25.37
C PRO A 21 11.15 31.32 -26.90
N LYS A 22 9.99 30.92 -27.47
CA LYS A 22 9.52 30.86 -28.89
C LYS A 22 9.14 29.41 -29.27
N THR A 23 8.04 29.11 -29.94
CA THR A 23 7.01 29.88 -30.64
C THR A 23 5.73 29.04 -30.63
N GLN A 24 4.59 29.72 -30.75
CA GLN A 24 3.25 29.17 -30.77
C GLN A 24 2.99 28.48 -32.11
N ASP A 25 2.76 27.17 -32.09
CA ASP A 25 2.08 26.45 -33.17
C ASP A 25 1.06 25.48 -32.54
N GLU A 26 -0.15 25.53 -33.08
CA GLU A 26 -1.27 24.68 -32.72
C GLU A 26 -0.98 23.23 -33.08
N ASP A 27 -0.63 22.43 -32.08
CA ASP A 27 -0.68 20.98 -32.19
C ASP A 27 -1.58 20.44 -31.10
N LYS A 28 -2.46 19.49 -31.46
CA LYS A 28 -3.33 18.74 -30.54
C LYS A 28 -2.45 17.85 -29.68
N SER A 29 -1.80 18.49 -28.71
CA SER A 29 -0.89 17.86 -27.79
C SER A 29 -1.68 16.94 -26.89
N TYR A 30 -1.39 15.64 -26.98
CA TYR A 30 -1.63 14.70 -25.91
C TYR A 30 -1.04 15.29 -24.63
N ARG A 31 -1.88 16.01 -23.86
CA ARG A 31 -1.49 16.66 -22.62
C ARG A 31 -1.03 15.55 -21.68
N LYS A 32 0.29 15.36 -21.58
CA LYS A 32 0.88 14.44 -20.60
C LYS A 32 0.22 14.74 -19.25
N PRO A 33 -0.35 13.74 -18.56
CA PRO A 33 -0.94 13.98 -17.25
C PRO A 33 0.14 14.63 -16.37
N ASN A 34 -0.14 15.83 -15.89
CA ASN A 34 0.75 16.54 -14.99
C ASN A 34 0.69 15.81 -13.64
N VAL A 35 1.75 15.05 -13.34
CA VAL A 35 1.85 14.25 -12.10
C VAL A 35 1.60 15.11 -10.86
N ASN A 36 2.05 16.37 -10.87
CA ASN A 36 1.80 17.29 -9.76
C ASN A 36 0.31 17.66 -9.63
N GLU A 37 -0.39 17.82 -10.75
CA GLU A 37 -1.83 18.08 -10.73
C GLU A 37 -2.61 16.86 -10.24
N GLU A 38 -2.20 15.65 -10.62
CA GLU A 38 -2.80 14.40 -10.14
C GLU A 38 -2.58 14.22 -8.63
N TYR A 39 -1.36 14.48 -8.15
CA TYR A 39 -1.03 14.49 -6.73
C TYR A 39 -1.91 15.48 -5.95
N LEU A 40 -2.01 16.73 -6.41
CA LEU A 40 -2.84 17.75 -5.77
C LEU A 40 -4.34 17.42 -5.79
N LYS A 41 -4.81 16.69 -6.82
CA LYS A 41 -6.19 16.20 -6.88
C LYS A 41 -6.46 15.09 -5.86
N ALA A 42 -5.45 14.29 -5.49
CA ALA A 42 -5.62 13.19 -4.53
C ALA A 42 -6.13 13.69 -3.17
N PHE A 43 -5.63 14.83 -2.68
CA PHE A 43 -6.08 15.48 -1.44
C PHE A 43 -7.52 16.00 -1.48
N ARG A 44 -8.12 16.10 -2.67
CA ARG A 44 -9.49 16.59 -2.86
C ARG A 44 -10.50 15.46 -3.04
N THR A 45 -10.05 14.21 -3.00
CA THR A 45 -10.92 13.04 -3.17
C THR A 45 -11.80 12.85 -1.93
N LYS A 46 -13.01 12.31 -2.14
CA LYS A 46 -13.93 11.96 -1.04
C LYS A 46 -13.27 10.98 -0.06
N SER A 47 -12.55 10.00 -0.58
CA SER A 47 -11.81 9.02 0.22
C SER A 47 -10.77 9.66 1.13
N TYR A 48 -10.06 10.69 0.65
CA TYR A 48 -9.12 11.44 1.48
C TYR A 48 -9.82 12.21 2.59
N VAL A 49 -10.89 12.94 2.27
CA VAL A 49 -11.66 13.65 3.29
C VAL A 49 -12.23 12.70 4.34
N GLU A 50 -12.70 11.53 3.94
CA GLU A 50 -13.23 10.50 4.84
C GLU A 50 -12.15 9.93 5.78
N ILE A 51 -10.96 9.61 5.27
CA ILE A 51 -9.90 9.05 6.12
C ILE A 51 -9.41 10.07 7.14
N CYS A 52 -9.25 11.34 6.73
CA CYS A 52 -8.91 12.42 7.65
C CYS A 52 -9.98 12.60 8.74
N LYS A 53 -11.27 12.54 8.38
CA LYS A 53 -12.37 12.60 9.36
C LYS A 53 -12.35 11.43 10.34
N LYS A 54 -12.13 10.20 9.86
CA LYS A 54 -12.03 9.00 10.70
C LYS A 54 -10.89 9.17 11.71
N PHE A 55 -9.71 9.60 11.25
CA PHE A 55 -8.56 9.85 12.12
C PHE A 55 -8.84 10.92 13.18
N GLN A 56 -9.34 12.09 12.77
CA GLN A 56 -9.66 13.18 13.70
C GLN A 56 -10.74 12.78 14.72
N GLY A 57 -11.70 11.94 14.31
CA GLY A 57 -12.71 11.37 15.20
C GLY A 57 -12.08 10.52 16.30
N GLN A 58 -11.11 9.66 15.96
CA GLN A 58 -10.39 8.83 16.93
C GLN A 58 -9.52 9.66 17.88
N LEU A 59 -8.79 10.65 17.36
CA LEU A 59 -8.05 11.60 18.20
C LEU A 59 -8.95 12.30 19.22
N ARG A 60 -10.15 12.73 18.80
CA ARG A 60 -11.11 13.37 19.71
C ARG A 60 -11.57 12.40 20.81
N LYS A 61 -11.87 11.15 20.47
CA LYS A 61 -12.27 10.11 21.43
C LYS A 61 -11.18 9.82 22.46
N ILE A 62 -9.93 9.74 22.02
CA ILE A 62 -8.76 9.54 22.91
C ILE A 62 -8.61 10.72 23.86
N ARG A 63 -8.75 11.96 23.36
CA ARG A 63 -8.69 13.15 24.21
C ARG A 63 -9.81 13.19 25.26
N SER A 64 -11.04 12.84 24.88
CA SER A 64 -12.19 12.83 25.79
C SER A 64 -12.09 11.75 26.88
N THR A 65 -11.51 10.59 26.58
CA THR A 65 -11.31 9.51 27.56
C THR A 65 -10.17 9.80 28.52
N THR A 66 -9.06 10.35 28.01
CA THR A 66 -7.91 10.77 28.84
C THR A 66 -8.27 11.93 29.79
N GLY A 67 -9.15 12.84 29.36
CA GLY A 67 -9.61 13.96 30.19
C GLY A 67 -10.51 13.57 31.38
N LEU A 68 -11.11 12.37 31.36
CA LEU A 68 -11.94 11.86 32.47
C LEU A 68 -11.14 11.11 33.54
N SER A 69 -9.97 10.57 33.20
CA SER A 69 -9.13 9.79 34.12
C SER A 69 -8.21 10.64 35.02
N SER A 70 -8.10 11.95 34.77
CA SER A 70 -7.22 12.85 35.54
C SER A 70 -7.84 13.44 36.80
N SER A 71 -9.07 13.06 37.16
CA SER A 71 -9.79 13.65 38.31
C SER A 71 -9.80 12.77 39.56
N SER A 72 -8.97 11.72 39.64
CA SER A 72 -8.96 10.85 40.81
C SER A 72 -7.58 10.31 41.13
N SER A 73 -7.13 10.60 42.35
CA SER A 73 -6.05 9.94 43.12
C SER A 73 -4.62 10.44 42.92
N SER A 74 -4.21 11.23 43.90
CA SER A 74 -2.85 11.42 44.40
C SER A 74 -2.21 10.12 44.89
N SER A 75 -1.12 9.67 44.26
CA SER A 75 0.04 9.05 44.92
C SER A 75 1.10 8.65 43.90
N SER A 76 2.34 8.94 44.25
CA SER A 76 3.61 8.65 43.59
C SER A 76 3.68 7.28 42.91
N SER A 77 3.83 7.25 41.59
CA SER A 77 4.39 6.12 40.83
C SER A 77 4.79 6.61 39.44
N THR A 78 6.00 6.26 39.03
CA THR A 78 6.59 6.49 37.72
C THR A 78 5.78 5.77 36.64
N SER A 79 4.70 6.38 36.16
CA SER A 79 3.93 5.86 35.02
C SER A 79 4.08 6.83 33.86
N SER A 80 4.90 6.42 32.89
CA SER A 80 4.94 6.90 31.52
C SER A 80 3.54 7.34 31.03
N PRO A 81 3.38 8.47 30.30
CA PRO A 81 2.10 8.78 29.68
C PRO A 81 1.82 7.68 28.66
N LEU A 82 0.96 6.75 29.05
CA LEU A 82 0.76 5.49 28.37
C LEU A 82 0.15 5.79 26.99
N PRO A 83 0.81 5.39 25.89
CA PRO A 83 0.26 5.57 24.56
C PRO A 83 -0.91 4.60 24.46
N PHE A 84 -2.14 5.12 24.48
CA PHE A 84 -3.28 4.41 23.91
C PHE A 84 -2.90 4.20 22.44
N PHE A 85 -2.30 3.04 22.17
CA PHE A 85 -1.75 2.66 20.87
C PHE A 85 -2.75 3.13 19.83
N MET A 86 -2.32 4.02 18.93
CA MET A 86 -3.13 4.49 17.82
C MET A 86 -3.38 3.29 16.91
N HIS A 87 -4.27 2.36 17.30
CA HIS A 87 -4.71 1.22 16.50
C HIS A 87 -5.63 1.72 15.37
N LEU A 88 -5.23 2.80 14.70
CA LEU A 88 -5.95 3.35 13.58
C LEU A 88 -5.96 2.35 12.45
N THR A 89 -4.94 1.50 12.32
CA THR A 89 -4.97 0.33 11.44
C THR A 89 -6.25 -0.49 11.62
N GLU A 90 -6.75 -0.73 12.83
CA GLU A 90 -7.99 -1.50 13.04
C GLU A 90 -9.25 -0.83 12.45
N TYR A 91 -9.26 0.50 12.41
CA TYR A 91 -10.40 1.30 11.94
C TYR A 91 -10.28 1.78 10.50
N LEU A 92 -9.05 2.03 10.05
CA LEU A 92 -8.73 2.63 8.75
C LEU A 92 -8.39 1.57 7.72
N LEU A 93 -7.85 0.41 8.11
CA LEU A 93 -7.43 -0.61 7.16
C LEU A 93 -8.62 -1.36 6.58
N GLU A 94 -8.74 -1.32 5.25
CA GLU A 94 -9.82 -1.96 4.50
C GLU A 94 -9.23 -2.86 3.38
N PRO A 95 -9.82 -4.03 3.09
CA PRO A 95 -10.81 -4.75 3.92
C PRO A 95 -10.25 -5.06 5.32
N ARG A 96 -11.12 -5.25 6.30
CA ARG A 96 -10.68 -5.56 7.67
C ARG A 96 -10.03 -6.94 7.76
N GLN A 97 -9.28 -7.17 8.83
CA GLN A 97 -8.51 -8.41 9.00
C GLN A 97 -9.40 -9.63 9.17
N GLU A 98 -10.58 -9.49 9.76
CA GLU A 98 -11.55 -10.58 9.90
C GLU A 98 -12.09 -10.99 8.53
N VAL A 99 -12.31 -10.02 7.63
CA VAL A 99 -12.75 -10.29 6.25
C VAL A 99 -11.68 -11.07 5.49
N ILE A 100 -10.40 -10.73 5.69
CA ILE A 100 -9.29 -11.48 5.10
C ILE A 100 -9.21 -12.88 5.69
N ALA A 101 -9.29 -13.04 7.01
CA ALA A 101 -9.25 -14.34 7.66
C ALA A 101 -10.36 -15.26 7.14
N ASN A 102 -11.60 -14.77 7.11
CA ASN A 102 -12.75 -15.51 6.57
C ASN A 102 -12.55 -15.90 5.10
N MET A 103 -11.95 -15.03 4.28
CA MET A 103 -11.63 -15.33 2.88
C MET A 103 -10.57 -16.44 2.77
N VAL A 104 -9.54 -16.42 3.61
CA VAL A 104 -8.48 -17.44 3.62
C VAL A 104 -9.02 -18.82 4.05
N GLU A 105 -10.00 -18.85 4.95
CA GLU A 105 -10.67 -20.10 5.35
C GLU A 105 -11.55 -20.67 4.23
N ARG A 106 -12.18 -19.79 3.43
CA ARG A 106 -13.13 -20.19 2.38
C ARG A 106 -12.48 -20.51 1.04
N SER A 107 -11.29 -19.96 0.76
CA SER A 107 -10.65 -20.01 -0.56
C SER A 107 -9.19 -20.45 -0.48
N GLU A 108 -8.73 -21.21 -1.47
CA GLU A 108 -7.32 -21.62 -1.61
C GLU A 108 -6.48 -20.44 -2.13
N VAL A 109 -6.18 -19.47 -1.25
CA VAL A 109 -5.41 -18.28 -1.61
C VAL A 109 -3.92 -18.57 -1.65
N HIS A 110 -3.27 -18.21 -2.76
CA HIS A 110 -1.85 -18.43 -2.93
C HIS A 110 -1.02 -17.70 -1.86
N HIS A 111 -0.03 -18.37 -1.26
CA HIS A 111 0.72 -17.85 -0.09
C HIS A 111 1.36 -16.47 -0.31
N LEU A 112 1.87 -16.18 -1.52
CA LEU A 112 2.41 -14.84 -1.85
C LEU A 112 1.38 -13.71 -1.77
N VAL A 113 0.09 -14.01 -2.01
CA VAL A 113 -1.00 -13.05 -1.84
C VAL A 113 -1.27 -12.81 -0.36
N LEU A 114 -1.17 -13.86 0.47
CA LEU A 114 -1.22 -13.74 1.93
C LEU A 114 -0.05 -12.91 2.49
N GLU A 115 1.16 -13.16 1.97
CA GLU A 115 2.34 -12.36 2.32
C GLU A 115 2.17 -10.89 1.94
N TYR A 116 1.50 -10.59 0.81
CA TYR A 116 1.13 -9.22 0.46
C TYR A 116 0.16 -8.60 1.48
N PHE A 117 -0.88 -9.31 1.91
CA PHE A 117 -1.79 -8.78 2.93
C PHE A 117 -1.09 -8.53 4.26
N LYS A 118 -0.16 -9.42 4.65
CA LYS A 118 0.70 -9.25 5.83
C LYS A 118 1.60 -8.02 5.68
N ALA A 119 2.27 -7.84 4.54
CA ALA A 119 3.07 -6.65 4.26
C ALA A 119 2.21 -5.37 4.30
N SER A 120 1.04 -5.38 3.70
CA SER A 120 0.16 -4.20 3.73
C SER A 120 -0.33 -3.83 5.14
N LEU A 121 -0.53 -4.82 6.02
CA LEU A 121 -0.83 -4.60 7.43
C LEU A 121 0.36 -3.96 8.17
N GLU A 122 1.56 -4.51 7.99
CA GLU A 122 2.79 -3.99 8.59
C GLU A 122 3.08 -2.55 8.14
N ALA A 123 2.84 -2.24 6.86
CA ALA A 123 2.93 -0.87 6.35
C ALA A 123 1.92 0.07 7.04
N SER A 124 0.68 -0.38 7.27
CA SER A 124 -0.31 0.41 8.01
C SER A 124 0.09 0.66 9.47
N GLN A 125 0.72 -0.31 10.13
CA GLN A 125 1.25 -0.15 11.48
C GLN A 125 2.43 0.85 11.52
N CYS A 126 3.25 0.88 10.47
CA CYS A 126 4.26 1.92 10.30
C CYS A 126 3.60 3.31 10.19
N CYS A 127 2.52 3.44 9.41
CA CYS A 127 1.75 4.68 9.32
C CYS A 127 1.16 5.10 10.67
N ASP A 128 0.66 4.17 11.48
CA ASP A 128 0.18 4.45 12.85
C ASP A 128 1.29 5.07 13.71
N THR A 129 2.49 4.48 13.67
CA THR A 129 3.67 4.96 14.40
C THR A 129 4.08 6.36 13.95
N ILE A 130 4.03 6.63 12.64
CA ILE A 130 4.31 7.95 12.07
C ILE A 130 3.29 8.99 12.55
N LEU A 131 1.99 8.68 12.48
CA LEU A 131 0.92 9.57 12.94
C LEU A 131 1.02 9.87 14.44
N GLN A 132 1.40 8.87 15.24
CA GLN A 132 1.70 9.06 16.66
C GLN A 132 2.87 10.04 16.84
N GLY A 133 3.99 9.81 16.14
CA GLY A 133 5.15 10.69 16.21
C GLY A 133 4.84 12.14 15.77
N ILE A 134 3.99 12.32 14.75
CA ILE A 134 3.49 13.64 14.34
C ILE A 134 2.68 14.29 15.47
N HIS A 135 1.76 13.53 16.07
CA HIS A 135 0.90 14.05 17.14
C HIS A 135 1.71 14.49 18.36
N GLU A 136 2.63 13.66 18.81
CA GLU A 136 3.50 13.96 19.94
C GLU A 136 4.44 15.14 19.62
N THR A 137 4.94 15.23 18.39
CA THR A 137 5.71 16.37 17.91
C THR A 137 4.91 17.67 17.99
N ARG A 138 3.64 17.68 17.58
CA ARG A 138 2.77 18.87 17.70
C ARG A 138 2.57 19.30 19.15
N ILE A 139 2.40 18.35 20.07
CA ILE A 139 2.28 18.63 21.50
C ILE A 139 3.57 19.23 22.05
N ALA A 140 4.72 18.61 21.75
CA ALA A 140 6.03 19.11 22.18
C ALA A 140 6.32 20.51 21.63
N TYR A 141 6.02 20.71 20.34
CA TYR A 141 6.30 21.95 19.63
C TYR A 141 5.35 23.10 20.01
N ALA A 142 4.20 22.82 20.62
CA ALA A 142 3.34 23.86 21.19
C ALA A 142 4.07 24.75 22.23
N LYS A 143 5.10 24.21 22.90
CA LYS A 143 5.99 24.97 23.79
C LYS A 143 6.83 25.98 23.01
N VAL A 144 7.37 25.60 21.85
CA VAL A 144 8.13 26.48 20.97
C VAL A 144 7.26 27.61 20.45
N THR A 145 6.04 27.30 20.00
CA THR A 145 5.07 28.33 19.60
C THR A 145 4.74 29.29 20.75
N ARG A 146 4.70 28.82 22.00
CA ARG A 146 4.50 29.69 23.17
C ARG A 146 5.72 30.59 23.43
N ILE A 147 6.94 30.07 23.31
CA ILE A 147 8.18 30.86 23.38
C ILE A 147 8.15 32.00 22.36
N ILE A 148 7.82 31.69 21.10
CA ILE A 148 7.74 32.65 20.00
C ILE A 148 6.66 33.72 20.25
N LYS A 149 5.54 33.36 20.86
CA LYS A 149 4.48 34.32 21.23
C LYS A 149 4.92 35.25 22.36
N LEU A 150 5.48 34.69 23.43
CA LEU A 150 5.98 35.45 24.58
C LEU A 150 7.13 36.38 24.19
N SER A 151 7.97 35.97 23.24
CA SER A 151 9.07 36.82 22.80
C SER A 151 8.63 38.04 22.01
N LYS A 152 7.52 37.96 21.25
CA LYS A 152 6.97 39.13 20.54
C LYS A 152 6.57 40.22 21.55
N SER A 153 5.88 39.84 22.63
CA SER A 153 5.55 40.78 23.71
C SER A 153 6.77 41.37 24.42
N VAL A 154 7.88 40.62 24.51
CA VAL A 154 9.13 41.09 25.16
C VAL A 154 9.98 41.96 24.24
N LEU A 155 9.89 41.76 22.91
CA LEU A 155 10.63 42.54 21.92
C LEU A 155 9.95 43.87 21.56
N ASP A 156 8.63 43.94 21.71
CA ASP A 156 7.82 45.13 21.40
C ASP A 156 7.64 46.08 22.61
N GLY A 157 8.14 45.72 23.81
CA GLY A 157 7.96 46.47 25.07
C GLY A 157 9.28 46.87 25.76
N ILE A 158 9.27 48.04 26.41
CA ILE A 158 10.41 48.71 27.10
C ILE A 158 10.63 48.16 28.53
N ASP A 159 9.95 47.08 28.94
CA ASP A 159 9.98 46.68 30.36
C ASP A 159 11.21 45.85 30.76
N GLU A 160 11.88 46.34 31.80
CA GLU A 160 12.86 45.66 32.66
C GLU A 160 12.20 44.57 33.53
N ASP A 161 11.12 43.92 33.06
CA ASP A 161 10.48 42.83 33.79
C ASP A 161 11.18 41.50 33.49
N ASP A 162 11.68 40.87 34.55
CA ASP A 162 12.46 39.64 34.53
C ASP A 162 11.56 38.40 34.36
N GLN A 163 10.24 38.56 34.52
CA GLN A 163 9.26 37.48 34.57
C GLN A 163 8.96 36.83 33.21
N PRO A 164 8.72 37.57 32.11
CA PRO A 164 8.58 36.99 30.77
C PRO A 164 9.84 36.27 30.30
N ARG A 165 11.02 36.81 30.64
CA ARG A 165 12.32 36.17 30.37
C ARG A 165 12.45 34.83 31.08
N LYS A 166 12.14 34.77 32.38
CA LYS A 166 12.11 33.52 33.16
C LYS A 166 11.15 32.49 32.56
N ALA A 167 9.97 32.92 32.10
CA ALA A 167 9.02 32.04 31.45
C ALA A 167 9.56 31.45 30.13
N ILE A 168 10.18 32.28 29.28
CA ILE A 168 10.82 31.83 28.03
C ILE A 168 11.96 30.84 28.34
N CYS A 169 12.84 31.16 29.29
CA CYS A 169 13.93 30.26 29.68
C CYS A 169 13.42 28.94 30.25
N GLY A 170 12.37 28.96 31.07
CA GLY A 170 11.74 27.74 31.60
C GLY A 170 11.15 26.85 30.50
N ASP A 171 10.50 27.46 29.51
CA ASP A 171 9.96 26.74 28.35
C ASP A 171 11.05 26.14 27.47
N LEU A 172 12.12 26.92 27.25
CA LEU A 172 13.28 26.51 26.46
C LEU A 172 13.99 25.34 27.15
N ALA A 173 14.14 25.37 28.48
CA ALA A 173 14.69 24.28 29.26
C ALA A 173 13.82 23.03 29.20
N SER A 174 12.49 23.19 29.34
CA SER A 174 11.54 22.09 29.19
C SER A 174 11.57 21.46 27.80
N PHE A 175 11.80 22.27 26.75
CA PHE A 175 11.95 21.79 25.38
C PHE A 175 13.30 21.08 25.16
N ALA A 176 14.41 21.66 25.65
CA ALA A 176 15.75 21.08 25.55
C ALA A 176 15.87 19.70 26.22
N LEU A 177 15.23 19.55 27.39
CA LEU A 177 15.21 18.30 28.16
C LEU A 177 14.28 17.23 27.58
N GLN A 178 13.27 17.63 26.80
CA GLN A 178 12.31 16.70 26.24
C GLN A 178 12.96 15.85 25.14
N LYS A 179 12.81 14.52 25.23
CA LYS A 179 13.22 13.63 24.14
C LYS A 179 12.45 13.96 22.87
N ASN A 180 13.12 13.96 21.72
CA ASN A 180 12.49 14.17 20.43
C ASN A 180 11.38 13.14 20.18
N PRO A 181 10.12 13.58 20.00
CA PRO A 181 8.99 12.67 19.83
C PRO A 181 9.08 11.80 18.58
N LEU A 182 9.79 12.25 17.54
CA LEU A 182 10.02 11.44 16.32
C LEU A 182 10.99 10.28 16.56
N SER A 183 11.65 10.20 17.73
CA SER A 183 12.50 9.05 18.09
C SER A 183 11.72 7.74 18.24
N ILE A 184 10.38 7.78 18.33
CA ILE A 184 9.55 6.58 18.26
C ILE A 184 9.66 5.89 16.89
N ILE A 185 9.99 6.66 15.84
CA ILE A 185 10.15 6.18 14.48
C ILE A 185 11.63 5.84 14.26
N SER A 186 11.99 4.58 14.42
CA SER A 186 13.38 4.13 14.24
C SER A 186 13.79 4.14 12.76
N PRO A 187 14.96 4.69 12.39
CA PRO A 187 15.50 4.55 11.03
C PRO A 187 15.70 3.08 10.62
N MET A 188 15.95 2.19 11.59
CA MET A 188 16.13 0.76 11.35
C MET A 188 14.82 0.10 10.91
N MET A 189 13.67 0.58 11.41
CA MET A 189 12.34 0.11 11.02
C MET A 189 12.11 0.28 9.51
N PHE A 190 12.43 1.44 8.94
CA PHE A 190 12.28 1.68 7.50
C PHE A 190 13.18 0.78 6.66
N ARG A 191 14.43 0.58 7.08
CA ARG A 191 15.38 -0.29 6.38
C ARG A 191 14.90 -1.75 6.35
N GLU A 192 14.50 -2.28 7.50
CA GLU A 192 14.04 -3.67 7.62
C GLU A 192 12.78 -3.92 6.77
N ILE A 193 11.81 -3.00 6.83
CA ILE A 193 10.59 -3.08 6.03
C ILE A 193 10.92 -2.99 4.53
N HIS A 194 11.79 -2.06 4.14
CA HIS A 194 12.22 -1.89 2.75
C HIS A 194 12.83 -3.19 2.19
N ASP A 195 13.81 -3.77 2.89
CA ASP A 195 14.52 -4.97 2.42
C ASP A 195 13.57 -6.17 2.32
N LYS A 196 12.69 -6.34 3.32
CA LYS A 196 11.63 -7.34 3.31
C LYS A 196 10.68 -7.17 2.12
N TYR A 197 10.27 -5.94 1.82
CA TYR A 197 9.35 -5.65 0.73
C TYR A 197 10.00 -5.82 -0.64
N MET A 198 11.28 -5.51 -0.79
CA MET A 198 12.05 -5.81 -2.01
C MET A 198 12.09 -7.31 -2.31
N VAL A 199 12.35 -8.13 -1.29
CA VAL A 199 12.32 -9.59 -1.41
C VAL A 199 10.92 -10.08 -1.83
N LEU A 200 9.87 -9.58 -1.18
CA LEU A 200 8.49 -9.94 -1.52
C LEU A 200 8.12 -9.51 -2.96
N LEU A 201 8.46 -8.28 -3.35
CA LEU A 201 8.23 -7.75 -4.69
C LEU A 201 8.89 -8.63 -5.76
N HIS A 202 10.15 -9.04 -5.53
CA HIS A 202 10.86 -9.93 -6.44
C HIS A 202 10.16 -11.29 -6.55
N ARG A 203 9.74 -11.89 -5.42
CA ARG A 203 9.03 -13.18 -5.41
C ARG A 203 7.68 -13.10 -6.14
N LEU A 204 6.92 -12.03 -5.92
CA LEU A 204 5.66 -11.76 -6.63
C LEU A 204 5.87 -11.63 -8.14
N LYS A 205 6.82 -10.79 -8.57
CA LYS A 205 7.15 -10.61 -10.00
C LYS A 205 7.64 -11.91 -10.65
N SER A 206 8.49 -12.67 -9.97
CA SER A 206 9.02 -13.94 -10.46
C SER A 206 7.91 -14.98 -10.63
N LYS A 207 7.05 -15.18 -9.62
CA LYS A 207 5.92 -16.11 -9.70
C LYS A 207 4.94 -15.70 -10.80
N ARG A 208 4.59 -14.40 -10.89
CA ARG A 208 3.75 -13.87 -11.97
C ARG A 208 4.33 -14.18 -13.35
N GLY A 209 5.63 -13.99 -13.53
CA GLY A 209 6.34 -14.34 -14.78
C GLY A 209 6.22 -15.82 -15.13
N LYS A 210 6.40 -16.72 -14.14
CA LYS A 210 6.23 -18.17 -14.32
C LYS A 210 4.81 -18.53 -14.75
N VAL A 211 3.79 -18.03 -14.04
CA VAL A 211 2.37 -18.30 -14.35
C VAL A 211 2.00 -17.77 -15.73
N ARG A 212 2.43 -16.54 -16.06
CA ARG A 212 2.22 -15.96 -17.40
C ARG A 212 2.86 -16.80 -18.50
N ARG A 213 4.09 -17.29 -18.30
CA ARG A 213 4.77 -18.17 -19.27
C ARG A 213 4.00 -19.48 -19.45
N MET A 214 3.52 -20.10 -18.37
CA MET A 214 2.70 -21.32 -18.45
C MET A 214 1.40 -21.10 -19.25
N LEU A 215 0.71 -19.99 -19.02
CA LEU A 215 -0.49 -19.62 -19.78
C LEU A 215 -0.19 -19.45 -21.28
N THR A 216 0.91 -18.77 -21.61
CA THR A 216 1.34 -18.60 -23.00
C THR A 216 1.64 -19.94 -23.66
N ILE A 217 2.37 -20.84 -22.98
CA ILE A 217 2.68 -22.18 -23.50
C ILE A 217 1.39 -22.97 -23.73
N LYS A 218 0.48 -23.04 -22.76
CA LYS A 218 -0.83 -23.72 -22.91
C LYS A 218 -1.60 -23.19 -24.12
N ARG A 219 -1.62 -21.87 -24.32
CA ARG A 219 -2.29 -21.23 -25.46
C ARG A 219 -1.67 -21.64 -26.80
N VAL A 220 -0.33 -21.67 -26.88
CA VAL A 220 0.39 -22.10 -28.09
C VAL A 220 0.15 -23.58 -28.36
N CYS A 221 0.28 -24.45 -27.35
CA CYS A 221 0.02 -25.88 -27.50
C CYS A 221 -1.42 -26.16 -27.96
N LYS A 222 -2.42 -25.43 -27.44
CA LYS A 222 -3.81 -25.57 -27.89
C LYS A 222 -3.99 -25.17 -29.37
N LYS A 223 -3.32 -24.10 -29.82
CA LYS A 223 -3.36 -23.69 -31.23
C LYS A 223 -2.69 -24.70 -32.16
N VAL A 224 -1.48 -25.15 -31.81
CA VAL A 224 -0.72 -26.12 -32.61
C VAL A 224 -1.41 -27.47 -32.64
N GLY A 225 -1.92 -27.94 -31.49
CA GLY A 225 -2.69 -29.18 -31.41
C GLY A 225 -3.96 -29.14 -32.26
N GLY A 226 -4.68 -28.02 -32.27
CA GLY A 226 -5.84 -27.84 -33.15
C GLY A 226 -5.47 -27.96 -34.64
N ILE A 227 -4.38 -27.31 -35.07
CA ILE A 227 -3.87 -27.41 -36.44
C ILE A 227 -3.46 -28.84 -36.78
N ALA A 228 -2.75 -29.52 -35.87
CA ALA A 228 -2.31 -30.90 -36.07
C ALA A 228 -3.48 -31.88 -36.22
N ILE A 229 -4.55 -31.72 -35.43
CA ILE A 229 -5.77 -32.53 -35.54
C ILE A 229 -6.42 -32.32 -36.91
N ILE A 230 -6.61 -31.07 -37.34
CA ILE A 230 -7.21 -30.75 -38.65
C ILE A 230 -6.37 -31.37 -39.77
N ALA A 231 -5.04 -31.18 -39.75
CA ALA A 231 -4.14 -31.73 -40.75
C ALA A 231 -4.19 -33.27 -40.78
N SER A 232 -4.22 -33.93 -39.61
CA SER A 232 -4.32 -35.39 -39.52
C SER A 232 -5.63 -35.92 -40.07
N TYR A 233 -6.75 -35.25 -39.80
CA TYR A 233 -8.06 -35.62 -40.33
C TYR A 233 -8.12 -35.43 -41.85
N SER A 234 -7.61 -34.31 -42.37
CA SER A 234 -7.50 -34.08 -43.81
C SER A 234 -6.65 -35.15 -44.51
N ALA A 235 -5.50 -35.52 -43.94
CA ALA A 235 -4.65 -36.58 -44.49
C ALA A 235 -5.34 -37.95 -44.46
N LEU A 236 -6.05 -38.28 -43.37
CA LEU A 236 -6.82 -39.52 -43.24
C LEU A 236 -7.92 -39.62 -44.31
N VAL A 237 -8.67 -38.54 -44.55
CA VAL A 237 -9.70 -38.49 -45.60
C VAL A 237 -9.10 -38.73 -46.99
N VAL A 238 -7.98 -38.07 -47.30
CA VAL A 238 -7.28 -38.27 -48.59
C VAL A 238 -6.82 -39.73 -48.75
N ALA A 239 -6.23 -40.32 -47.70
CA ALA A 239 -5.80 -41.72 -47.73
C ALA A 239 -6.97 -42.69 -47.95
N LEU A 240 -8.12 -42.46 -47.31
CA LEU A 240 -9.33 -43.26 -47.50
C LEU A 240 -9.88 -43.16 -48.93
N ILE A 241 -9.84 -41.96 -49.54
CA ILE A 241 -10.25 -41.76 -50.94
C ILE A 241 -9.33 -42.55 -51.88
N VAL A 242 -8.01 -42.41 -51.73
CA VAL A 242 -7.01 -43.15 -52.53
C VAL A 242 -7.23 -44.65 -52.40
N PHE A 243 -7.44 -45.16 -51.17
CA PHE A 243 -7.73 -46.57 -50.93
C PHE A 243 -9.00 -47.02 -51.66
N ALA A 244 -10.09 -46.26 -51.59
CA ALA A 244 -11.34 -46.59 -52.28
C ALA A 244 -11.17 -46.68 -53.81
N PHE A 245 -10.41 -45.76 -54.42
CA PHE A 245 -10.13 -45.79 -55.86
C PHE A 245 -9.22 -46.96 -56.27
N HIS A 246 -8.17 -47.25 -55.49
CA HIS A 246 -7.24 -48.35 -55.81
C HIS A 246 -7.76 -49.73 -55.40
N SER A 247 -8.82 -49.83 -54.62
CA SER A 247 -9.47 -51.10 -54.25
C SER A 247 -10.15 -51.81 -55.44
N ILE A 248 -10.33 -51.14 -56.58
CA ILE A 248 -10.76 -51.78 -57.83
C ILE A 248 -9.59 -52.54 -58.51
N VAL A 249 -8.34 -52.29 -58.14
CA VAL A 249 -7.13 -52.92 -58.73
C VAL A 249 -6.40 -53.86 -57.74
N GLY A 250 -6.84 -53.94 -56.48
CA GLY A 250 -6.07 -54.57 -55.38
C GLY A 250 -6.74 -55.72 -54.63
N PHE A 251 -7.65 -56.50 -55.23
CA PHE A 251 -8.32 -57.61 -54.53
C PHE A 251 -7.52 -58.94 -54.47
N VAL A 252 -6.26 -59.00 -54.94
CA VAL A 252 -5.55 -60.30 -55.07
C VAL A 252 -4.26 -60.43 -54.25
N ALA A 253 -3.89 -59.48 -53.38
CA ALA A 253 -2.72 -59.69 -52.50
C ALA A 253 -2.91 -59.18 -51.08
N ALA A 254 -3.04 -60.15 -50.18
CA ALA A 254 -2.73 -60.12 -48.74
C ALA A 254 -3.84 -59.67 -47.75
N PRO A 255 -4.51 -60.63 -47.08
CA PRO A 255 -5.07 -60.40 -45.75
C PRO A 255 -3.94 -60.47 -44.71
N GLY A 256 -3.70 -59.39 -43.96
CA GLY A 256 -2.75 -59.50 -42.85
C GLY A 256 -2.19 -58.22 -42.22
N ILE A 257 -2.95 -57.14 -42.04
CA ILE A 257 -2.55 -56.07 -41.10
C ILE A 257 -3.79 -55.50 -40.38
N ILE A 258 -4.49 -56.34 -39.62
CA ILE A 258 -5.45 -55.89 -38.60
C ILE A 258 -5.03 -56.56 -37.30
N GLY A 259 -4.23 -55.90 -36.48
CA GLY A 259 -3.82 -56.46 -35.18
C GLY A 259 -2.65 -55.80 -34.46
N GLY A 260 -2.25 -54.57 -34.82
CA GLY A 260 -0.97 -54.01 -34.35
C GLY A 260 -0.99 -52.76 -33.49
N SER A 261 -2.12 -52.03 -33.36
CA SER A 261 -2.02 -50.62 -32.89
C SER A 261 -2.92 -50.23 -31.72
N PHE A 262 -3.64 -51.17 -31.08
CA PHE A 262 -4.51 -50.84 -29.95
C PHE A 262 -3.83 -50.97 -28.56
N GLY A 263 -2.55 -51.38 -28.52
CA GLY A 263 -1.87 -51.75 -27.27
C GLY A 263 -0.97 -50.67 -26.62
N LEU A 264 -0.57 -49.62 -27.34
CA LEU A 264 0.28 -48.57 -26.80
C LEU A 264 -0.54 -47.28 -26.65
N MET A 265 -1.06 -47.05 -25.43
CA MET A 265 -1.32 -45.75 -24.79
C MET A 265 -2.30 -45.95 -23.62
N ARG A 266 -2.01 -46.91 -22.73
CA ARG A 266 -2.67 -46.98 -21.40
C ARG A 266 -1.65 -46.63 -20.31
N LYS A 267 -0.94 -45.52 -20.48
CA LYS A 267 -0.24 -44.89 -19.34
C LYS A 267 -1.30 -44.07 -18.60
N ARG A 268 -1.77 -44.61 -17.47
CA ARG A 268 -2.57 -43.86 -16.49
C ARG A 268 -1.80 -42.60 -16.10
N PHE A 269 -2.12 -41.48 -16.72
CA PHE A 269 -1.77 -40.18 -16.17
C PHE A 269 -2.64 -40.01 -14.94
N ASN A 270 -2.05 -40.15 -13.76
CA ASN A 270 -2.65 -39.62 -12.54
C ASN A 270 -2.70 -38.10 -12.71
N PHE A 271 -3.83 -37.62 -13.24
CA PHE A 271 -4.14 -36.21 -13.36
C PHE A 271 -4.41 -35.68 -11.95
N THR A 272 -3.35 -35.40 -11.20
CA THR A 272 -3.44 -34.42 -10.11
C THR A 272 -4.08 -33.17 -10.72
N ARG A 273 -5.19 -32.70 -10.14
CA ARG A 273 -6.02 -31.60 -10.65
C ARG A 273 -5.15 -30.45 -11.15
N THR A 274 -4.86 -30.40 -12.46
CA THR A 274 -4.04 -29.32 -12.99
C THR A 274 -4.89 -28.06 -12.93
N PRO A 275 -4.41 -26.97 -12.33
CA PRO A 275 -5.20 -25.75 -12.23
C PRO A 275 -5.66 -25.31 -13.61
N SER A 276 -6.93 -24.91 -13.70
CA SER A 276 -7.58 -24.51 -14.93
C SER A 276 -6.82 -23.35 -15.57
N SER A 277 -7.01 -23.15 -16.88
CA SER A 277 -6.49 -21.95 -17.54
C SER A 277 -7.04 -20.67 -16.91
N ASN A 278 -8.24 -20.72 -16.33
CA ASN A 278 -8.88 -19.59 -15.66
C ASN A 278 -8.23 -19.31 -14.30
N ASP A 279 -8.02 -20.32 -13.45
CA ASP A 279 -7.36 -20.19 -12.13
C ASP A 279 -5.95 -19.57 -12.27
N ASN A 280 -5.18 -20.02 -13.27
CA ASN A 280 -3.85 -19.46 -13.54
C ASN A 280 -3.91 -18.01 -14.03
N LYS A 281 -4.95 -17.64 -14.79
CA LYS A 281 -5.14 -16.26 -15.26
C LYS A 281 -5.43 -15.34 -14.08
N ARG A 282 -6.36 -15.72 -13.20
CA ARG A 282 -6.70 -14.98 -11.98
C ARG A 282 -5.53 -14.84 -11.03
N LEU A 283 -4.83 -15.94 -10.75
CA LEU A 283 -3.61 -15.89 -9.95
C LEU A 283 -2.57 -14.94 -10.57
N CYS A 284 -2.45 -14.90 -11.90
CA CYS A 284 -1.56 -13.93 -12.56
C CYS A 284 -1.99 -12.47 -12.32
N GLU A 285 -3.29 -12.20 -12.26
CA GLU A 285 -3.87 -10.87 -11.99
C GLU A 285 -3.71 -10.50 -10.51
N GLN A 286 -4.03 -11.40 -9.57
CA GLN A 286 -3.78 -11.24 -8.13
C GLN A 286 -2.31 -10.90 -7.84
N LEU A 287 -1.38 -11.66 -8.42
CA LEU A 287 0.07 -11.43 -8.26
C LEU A 287 0.52 -10.11 -8.91
N ASP A 288 -0.13 -9.68 -10.00
CA ASP A 288 0.17 -8.38 -10.63
C ASP A 288 -0.26 -7.22 -9.73
N ILE A 289 -1.51 -7.24 -9.26
CA ILE A 289 -2.05 -6.22 -8.36
C ILE A 289 -1.22 -6.17 -7.07
N ALA A 290 -0.94 -7.31 -6.45
CA ALA A 290 -0.11 -7.39 -5.25
C ALA A 290 1.31 -6.84 -5.49
N ALA A 291 1.95 -7.18 -6.62
CA ALA A 291 3.28 -6.64 -6.94
C ALA A 291 3.27 -5.11 -7.12
N ARG A 292 2.25 -4.55 -7.76
CA ARG A 292 2.10 -3.08 -7.86
C ARG A 292 1.86 -2.47 -6.48
N GLY A 293 1.05 -3.10 -5.63
CA GLY A 293 0.81 -2.67 -4.26
C GLY A 293 2.09 -2.61 -3.42
N VAL A 294 2.91 -3.67 -3.44
CA VAL A 294 4.20 -3.68 -2.73
C VAL A 294 5.16 -2.64 -3.30
N TYR A 295 5.20 -2.46 -4.62
CA TYR A 295 6.03 -1.42 -5.23
C TYR A 295 5.64 -0.01 -4.75
N ILE A 296 4.34 0.28 -4.65
CA ILE A 296 3.89 1.58 -4.14
C ILE A 296 4.24 1.72 -2.66
N LEU A 297 4.01 0.68 -1.85
CA LEU A 297 4.37 0.68 -0.43
C LEU A 297 5.85 1.01 -0.17
N ILE A 298 6.75 0.43 -0.96
CA ILE A 298 8.19 0.74 -0.88
C ILE A 298 8.43 2.24 -1.11
N ASN A 299 7.86 2.80 -2.19
CA ASN A 299 8.09 4.20 -2.54
C ASN A 299 7.49 5.17 -1.51
N ASP A 300 6.30 4.88 -1.00
CA ASP A 300 5.65 5.69 0.03
C ASP A 300 6.48 5.66 1.33
N LEU A 301 6.94 4.48 1.76
CA LEU A 301 7.77 4.33 2.97
C LEU A 301 9.15 4.98 2.83
N ASP A 302 9.78 4.90 1.66
CA ASP A 302 11.04 5.60 1.39
C ASP A 302 10.86 7.12 1.44
N THR A 303 9.73 7.61 0.92
CA THR A 303 9.39 9.04 0.95
C THR A 303 9.17 9.50 2.39
N MET A 304 8.33 8.79 3.15
CA MET A 304 8.09 9.07 4.56
C MET A 304 9.38 8.96 5.39
N SER A 305 10.25 7.99 5.12
CA SER A 305 11.54 7.85 5.81
C SER A 305 12.39 9.11 5.68
N ARG A 306 12.47 9.71 4.49
CA ARG A 306 13.23 10.94 4.26
C ARG A 306 12.60 12.13 4.98
N MET A 307 11.27 12.24 4.94
CA MET A 307 10.52 13.31 5.60
C MET A 307 10.65 13.24 7.13
N VAL A 308 10.52 12.04 7.71
CA VAL A 308 10.74 11.79 9.14
C VAL A 308 12.17 12.15 9.52
N ASN A 309 13.17 11.71 8.76
CA ASN A 309 14.58 12.01 9.06
C ASN A 309 14.86 13.53 9.03
N ARG A 310 14.30 14.25 8.05
CA ARG A 310 14.40 15.72 7.96
C ARG A 310 13.81 16.40 9.20
N LEU A 311 12.59 16.02 9.58
CA LEU A 311 11.92 16.58 10.76
C LEU A 311 12.61 16.19 12.07
N HIS A 312 13.11 14.96 12.18
CA HIS A 312 13.85 14.48 13.34
C HIS A 312 15.10 15.32 13.57
N ASN A 313 15.90 15.53 12.53
CA ASN A 313 17.12 16.34 12.60
C ASN A 313 16.81 17.80 12.95
N GLU A 314 15.73 18.37 12.41
CA GLU A 314 15.31 19.74 12.74
C GLU A 314 14.93 19.88 14.23
N VAL A 315 14.23 18.88 14.80
CA VAL A 315 13.89 18.88 16.23
C VAL A 315 15.14 18.74 17.09
N GLU A 316 16.07 17.83 16.75
CA GLU A 316 17.34 17.69 17.48
C GLU A 316 18.18 18.96 17.41
N HIS A 317 18.32 19.58 16.23
CA HIS A 317 19.03 20.85 16.04
C HIS A 317 18.46 21.93 16.96
N ARG A 318 17.14 22.14 16.96
CA ARG A 318 16.50 23.14 17.83
C ARG A 318 16.69 22.81 19.31
N ARG A 319 16.69 21.54 19.68
CA ARG A 319 16.91 21.08 21.05
C ARG A 319 18.34 21.38 21.51
N GLU A 320 19.32 21.16 20.65
CA GLU A 320 20.72 21.47 20.88
C GLU A 320 20.95 22.99 20.98
N VAL A 321 20.40 23.78 20.06
CA VAL A 321 20.46 25.26 20.12
C VAL A 321 19.83 25.80 21.41
N ALA A 322 18.69 25.23 21.84
CA ALA A 322 18.05 25.55 23.10
C ALA A 322 18.96 25.24 24.31
N ASP A 323 19.58 24.05 24.33
CA ASP A 323 20.49 23.63 25.40
C ASP A 323 21.75 24.50 25.49
N ILE A 324 22.37 24.83 24.35
CA ILE A 324 23.53 25.74 24.27
C ILE A 324 23.16 27.13 24.80
N CYS A 325 21.97 27.65 24.45
CA CYS A 325 21.48 28.93 24.93
C CYS A 325 21.37 28.96 26.46
N LEU A 326 20.87 27.88 27.07
CA LEU A 326 20.69 27.77 28.51
C LEU A 326 22.02 27.59 29.26
N LYS A 327 22.95 26.82 28.69
CA LYS A 327 24.30 26.60 29.26
C LYS A 327 25.19 27.84 29.18
N SER A 328 24.94 28.73 28.22
CA SER A 328 25.63 30.03 28.11
C SER A 328 25.21 31.05 29.17
N GLY A 329 24.63 30.58 30.28
CA GLY A 329 23.75 31.23 31.26
C GLY A 329 24.29 32.41 32.09
N ASN A 330 25.33 33.11 31.66
CA ASN A 330 25.79 34.34 32.31
C ASN A 330 25.64 35.59 31.41
N GLY A 331 24.40 35.91 30.99
CA GLY A 331 24.03 37.31 30.77
C GLY A 331 24.00 37.87 29.34
N LYS A 332 23.87 37.07 28.28
CA LYS A 332 23.62 37.62 26.94
C LYS A 332 22.18 37.38 26.50
N PHE A 333 21.28 38.25 26.93
CA PHE A 333 19.92 38.36 26.40
C PHE A 333 19.88 38.36 24.86
N GLU A 334 20.94 38.85 24.23
CA GLU A 334 21.12 38.79 22.78
C GLU A 334 21.23 37.37 22.20
N ILE A 335 21.79 36.40 22.93
CA ILE A 335 21.80 34.98 22.53
C ILE A 335 20.37 34.43 22.60
N LEU A 336 19.66 34.69 23.70
CA LEU A 336 18.27 34.26 23.84
C LEU A 336 17.39 34.85 22.73
N LYS A 337 17.53 36.14 22.43
CA LYS A 337 16.86 36.80 21.31
C LYS A 337 17.19 36.13 19.98
N GLN A 338 18.45 35.78 19.74
CA GLN A 338 18.87 35.14 18.49
C GLN A 338 18.24 33.77 18.31
N VAL A 339 18.26 32.92 19.35
CA VAL A 339 17.63 31.59 19.31
C VAL A 339 16.14 31.67 19.08
N VAL A 340 15.48 32.60 19.77
CA VAL A 340 14.05 32.85 19.58
C VAL A 340 13.73 33.35 18.17
N ARG A 341 14.56 34.23 17.60
CA ARG A 341 14.42 34.68 16.19
C ARG A 341 14.56 33.51 15.23
N GLU A 342 15.57 32.66 15.41
CA GLU A 342 15.75 31.45 14.60
C GLU A 342 14.53 30.54 14.66
N PHE A 343 14.00 30.29 15.86
CA PHE A 343 12.78 29.48 16.02
C PHE A 343 11.58 30.07 15.29
N HIS A 344 11.41 31.40 15.35
CA HIS A 344 10.35 32.10 14.65
C HIS A 344 10.51 32.02 13.12
N ASP A 345 11.71 32.27 12.61
CA ASP A 345 11.96 32.34 11.16
C ASP A 345 11.71 31.01 10.45
N TYR A 346 11.95 29.89 11.14
CA TYR A 346 11.75 28.54 10.61
C TYR A 346 10.50 27.83 11.17
N GLU A 347 9.65 28.50 11.94
CA GLU A 347 8.43 27.89 12.54
C GLU A 347 7.49 27.37 11.45
N SER A 348 7.13 28.24 10.50
CA SER A 348 6.18 27.90 9.44
C SER A 348 6.67 26.76 8.55
N ASN A 349 7.93 26.80 8.12
CA ASN A 349 8.53 25.73 7.33
C ASN A 349 8.48 24.38 8.06
N PHE A 350 8.79 24.35 9.36
CA PHE A 350 8.72 23.12 10.13
C PHE A 350 7.29 22.57 10.23
N LEU A 351 6.32 23.44 10.52
CA LEU A 351 4.91 23.03 10.61
C LEU A 351 4.37 22.56 9.24
N ASP A 352 4.76 23.23 8.15
CA ASP A 352 4.40 22.85 6.78
C ASP A 352 4.99 21.46 6.44
N GLN A 353 6.25 21.19 6.79
CA GLN A 353 6.86 19.87 6.59
C GLN A 353 6.21 18.77 7.44
N LEU A 354 5.77 19.11 8.64
CA LEU A 354 5.07 18.18 9.53
C LEU A 354 3.65 17.87 9.02
N GLU A 355 2.96 18.86 8.46
CA GLU A 355 1.69 18.68 7.75
C GLU A 355 1.89 17.83 6.49
N GLU A 356 2.92 18.11 5.68
CA GLU A 356 3.26 17.33 4.48
C GLU A 356 3.43 15.84 4.80
N LEU A 357 4.13 15.51 5.91
CA LEU A 357 4.31 14.13 6.35
C LEU A 357 2.98 13.49 6.74
N GLU A 358 2.12 14.22 7.44
CA GLU A 358 0.80 13.72 7.83
C GLU A 358 -0.08 13.44 6.60
N GLU A 359 -0.13 14.38 5.66
CA GLU A 359 -0.87 14.26 4.40
C GLU A 359 -0.40 13.04 3.59
N HIS A 360 0.91 12.86 3.47
CA HIS A 360 1.49 11.70 2.77
C HIS A 360 1.17 10.39 3.49
N THR A 361 1.13 10.40 4.83
CA THR A 361 0.78 9.20 5.62
C THR A 361 -0.68 8.79 5.38
N TYR A 362 -1.61 9.74 5.25
CA TYR A 362 -3.00 9.44 4.85
C TYR A 362 -3.10 8.92 3.42
N LEU A 363 -2.34 9.48 2.47
CA LEU A 363 -2.30 8.97 1.10
C LEU A 363 -1.78 7.53 1.04
N CYS A 364 -0.77 7.20 1.84
CA CYS A 364 -0.27 5.83 1.94
C CYS A 364 -1.38 4.87 2.39
N PHE A 365 -2.12 5.20 3.46
CA PHE A 365 -3.27 4.41 3.90
C PHE A 365 -4.34 4.20 2.81
N LEU A 366 -4.68 5.26 2.06
CA LEU A 366 -5.64 5.16 0.98
C LEU A 366 -5.17 4.21 -0.13
N THR A 367 -3.89 4.28 -0.45
CA THR A 367 -3.29 3.44 -1.49
C THR A 367 -3.20 1.98 -1.04
N ILE A 368 -2.91 1.74 0.23
CA ILE A 368 -3.00 0.42 0.88
C ILE A 368 -4.42 -0.14 0.74
N ASN A 369 -5.43 0.62 1.18
CA ASN A 369 -6.83 0.18 1.14
C ASN A 369 -7.33 -0.08 -0.27
N ARG A 370 -6.92 0.77 -1.22
CA ARG A 370 -7.25 0.57 -2.63
C ARG A 370 -6.63 -0.72 -3.16
N SER A 371 -5.34 -0.93 -2.93
CA SER A 371 -4.62 -2.10 -3.44
C SER A 371 -5.15 -3.39 -2.80
N ARG A 372 -5.42 -3.40 -1.49
CA ARG A 372 -6.02 -4.54 -0.78
C ARG A 372 -7.41 -4.89 -1.31
N ARG A 373 -8.26 -3.89 -1.55
CA ARG A 373 -9.60 -4.11 -2.16
C ARG A 373 -9.52 -4.70 -3.56
N LEU A 374 -8.58 -4.23 -4.39
CA LEU A 374 -8.38 -4.78 -5.74
C LEU A 374 -7.94 -6.25 -5.70
N VAL A 375 -7.03 -6.61 -4.80
CA VAL A 375 -6.62 -8.02 -4.62
C VAL A 375 -7.80 -8.86 -4.12
N MET A 376 -8.55 -8.36 -3.12
CA MET A 376 -9.73 -9.04 -2.58
C MET A 376 -10.81 -9.26 -3.64
N GLN A 377 -11.09 -8.26 -4.49
CA GLN A 377 -12.06 -8.38 -5.58
C GLN A 377 -11.70 -9.52 -6.53
N GLU A 378 -10.42 -9.65 -6.89
CA GLU A 378 -9.95 -10.72 -7.76
C GLU A 378 -10.06 -12.11 -7.11
N ILE A 379 -9.97 -12.19 -5.77
CA ILE A 379 -10.19 -13.43 -5.02
C ILE A 379 -11.69 -13.77 -4.90
N VAL A 380 -12.55 -12.80 -4.60
CA VAL A 380 -14.01 -13.05 -4.46
C VAL A 380 -14.65 -13.39 -5.81
N MET A 381 -14.18 -12.79 -6.90
CA MET A 381 -14.56 -13.22 -8.25
C MET A 381 -14.17 -14.68 -8.52
N GLU A 382 -13.13 -15.20 -7.86
CA GLU A 382 -12.74 -16.61 -7.89
C GLU A 382 -13.83 -17.52 -7.33
N GLU A 383 -14.34 -17.18 -6.15
CA GLU A 383 -15.34 -17.96 -5.40
C GLU A 383 -16.70 -18.00 -6.12
N GLN A 384 -17.19 -16.86 -6.61
CA GLN A 384 -18.51 -16.78 -7.28
C GLN A 384 -18.58 -17.59 -8.58
N GLU A 385 -17.49 -17.65 -9.35
CA GLU A 385 -17.46 -18.43 -10.60
C GLU A 385 -17.24 -19.92 -10.33
N GLN A 386 -16.52 -20.31 -9.27
CA GLN A 386 -16.42 -21.71 -8.87
C GLN A 386 -17.76 -22.28 -8.40
N ILE A 387 -18.55 -21.48 -7.64
CA ILE A 387 -19.90 -21.86 -7.20
C ILE A 387 -20.86 -22.01 -8.38
N SER A 388 -20.83 -21.09 -9.36
CA SER A 388 -21.70 -21.16 -10.54
C SER A 388 -21.35 -22.34 -11.44
N VAL A 389 -20.06 -22.63 -11.66
CA VAL A 389 -19.60 -23.78 -12.45
C VAL A 389 -19.95 -25.11 -11.76
N SER A 390 -19.80 -25.20 -10.43
CA SER A 390 -20.17 -26.40 -9.65
C SER A 390 -21.67 -26.67 -9.68
N SER A 391 -22.49 -25.62 -9.60
CA SER A 391 -23.96 -25.74 -9.64
C SER A 391 -24.45 -26.22 -11.01
N HIS A 392 -23.85 -25.71 -12.09
CA HIS A 392 -24.16 -26.14 -13.46
C HIS A 392 -23.66 -27.57 -13.78
N THR A 393 -22.57 -28.02 -13.17
CA THR A 393 -22.07 -29.41 -13.37
C THR A 393 -22.91 -30.43 -12.61
N SER A 394 -23.35 -30.13 -11.38
CA SER A 394 -24.27 -31.01 -10.64
C SER A 394 -25.62 -31.19 -11.34
N LEU A 395 -26.24 -30.11 -11.84
CA LEU A 395 -27.51 -30.20 -12.58
C LEU A 395 -27.40 -31.04 -13.86
N LYS A 396 -26.25 -30.97 -14.54
CA LYS A 396 -25.99 -31.75 -15.76
C LYS A 396 -25.70 -33.23 -15.46
N GLN A 397 -25.14 -33.52 -14.28
CA GLN A 397 -24.88 -34.89 -13.84
C GLN A 397 -26.17 -35.58 -13.39
N GLU A 398 -27.08 -34.87 -12.71
CA GLU A 398 -28.42 -35.38 -12.37
C GLU A 398 -29.30 -35.62 -13.61
N SER A 399 -29.18 -34.78 -14.65
CA SER A 399 -29.93 -34.99 -15.90
C SER A 399 -29.40 -36.21 -16.70
N LEU A 400 -28.10 -36.49 -16.64
CA LEU A 400 -27.47 -37.65 -17.29
C LEU A 400 -27.79 -38.97 -16.55
N THR A 401 -27.86 -38.95 -15.21
CA THR A 401 -28.27 -40.14 -14.44
C THR A 401 -29.76 -40.44 -14.57
N SER A 402 -30.60 -39.42 -14.73
CA SER A 402 -32.04 -39.59 -14.95
C SER A 402 -32.38 -40.10 -16.36
N GLY A 403 -31.54 -39.80 -17.36
CA GLY A 403 -31.71 -40.27 -18.74
C GLY A 403 -31.29 -41.73 -18.99
N LEU A 404 -30.49 -42.32 -18.10
CA LEU A 404 -30.03 -43.73 -18.20
C LEU A 404 -30.94 -44.72 -17.46
N ALA A 405 -31.92 -44.24 -16.67
CA ALA A 405 -32.84 -45.09 -15.90
C ALA A 405 -34.15 -45.45 -16.63
N LEU A 406 -34.33 -45.02 -17.89
CA LEU A 406 -35.53 -45.26 -18.68
C LEU A 406 -35.22 -46.05 -19.95
N HIS A 407 -34.76 -47.29 -19.79
CA HIS A 407 -34.98 -48.34 -20.78
C HIS A 407 -35.04 -49.71 -20.07
N PRO A 408 -36.22 -50.18 -19.66
CA PRO A 408 -36.40 -51.59 -19.44
C PRO A 408 -36.43 -52.28 -20.81
N PHE A 409 -35.58 -53.30 -20.95
CA PHE A 409 -35.74 -54.32 -21.97
C PHE A 409 -37.13 -54.93 -21.84
N ASN A 410 -37.89 -54.90 -22.93
CA ASN A 410 -38.84 -55.93 -23.32
C ASN A 410 -38.93 -55.94 -24.84
#